data_AF-A0A316LP31-F1
#
_entry.id   AF-A0A316LP31-F1
#
_cell.length_a   1.000
_cell.length_b   1.000
_cell.length_c   1.000
_cell.angle_alpha   90.00
_cell.angle_beta   90.00
_cell.angle_gamma   90.00
#
_symmetry.space_group_name_H-M   'P 1'
#
loop_
_entity.id
_entity.type
_entity.pdbx_description
1 polymer ?
#
loop_
_entity_poly.entity_id
_entity_poly.type
_entity_poly.pdbx_seq_one_letter_code
_entity_poly.pdbx_strand_id
1 'polypeptide(L)'
;MSQVLYEGKSKLVCQGPREGSLLIRYKDTATAFNGEKKAELAGKGVLNAAISNRIFQYLMDHGVETHLIQVVDDVSVVVRRAEIIPVEVVVRNLAAGGFSQKYGVPEGTLLRNTVMEFSYKSDALGDPMINRSQITAIGLASREELQEMERQALNINELLCRLFERMDIRLVDFKLEFGRVDGHVILCDEISPDSCRLWDMATEEKLDKDRFRRDLGDVLAGYREVLRRLDDVLQTPESE
;
A
#
# COMPACT_ATOMS: atom_id res chain seq x y z
N MET A 1 14.44 -1.77 -24.34
CA MET A 1 13.48 -1.94 -23.23
C MET A 1 14.14 -2.84 -22.19
N SER A 2 14.08 -2.48 -20.91
CA SER A 2 14.55 -3.33 -19.82
C SER A 2 13.77 -4.65 -19.81
N GLN A 3 14.45 -5.78 -19.56
CA GLN A 3 13.82 -7.10 -19.51
C GLN A 3 12.77 -7.17 -18.39
N VAL A 4 11.56 -7.60 -18.72
CA VAL A 4 10.49 -7.85 -17.72
C VAL A 4 10.83 -9.15 -16.99
N LEU A 5 10.85 -9.09 -15.66
CA LEU A 5 11.12 -10.22 -14.77
C LEU A 5 9.83 -10.80 -14.20
N TYR A 6 8.86 -9.93 -13.89
CA TYR A 6 7.57 -10.31 -13.34
C TYR A 6 6.51 -9.27 -13.73
N GLU A 7 5.30 -9.72 -14.05
CA GLU A 7 4.14 -8.87 -14.28
C GLU A 7 3.08 -9.17 -13.23
N GLY A 8 2.84 -8.20 -12.35
CA GLY A 8 1.76 -8.26 -11.37
C GLY A 8 0.48 -7.62 -11.90
N LYS A 9 -0.55 -7.57 -11.05
CA LYS A 9 -1.87 -6.99 -11.38
C LYS A 9 -1.79 -5.50 -11.76
N SER A 10 -1.06 -4.70 -10.98
CA SER A 10 -0.97 -3.23 -11.13
C SER A 10 0.40 -2.71 -11.57
N LYS A 11 1.44 -3.56 -11.60
CA LYS A 11 2.84 -3.15 -11.81
C LYS A 11 3.61 -4.16 -12.66
N LEU A 12 4.59 -3.69 -13.42
CA LEU A 12 5.65 -4.49 -14.03
C LEU A 12 6.91 -4.37 -13.20
N VAL A 13 7.62 -5.48 -13.01
CA VAL A 13 8.94 -5.52 -12.40
C VAL A 13 9.94 -5.91 -13.47
N CYS A 14 10.86 -5.01 -13.76
CA CYS A 14 11.88 -5.12 -14.78
C CYS A 14 13.28 -5.18 -14.15
N GLN A 15 14.25 -5.65 -14.92
CA GLN A 15 15.67 -5.55 -14.57
C GLN A 15 16.04 -4.07 -14.34
N GLY A 16 16.64 -3.77 -13.18
CA GLY A 16 17.10 -2.43 -12.83
C GLY A 16 18.40 -2.03 -13.53
N PRO A 17 18.79 -0.75 -13.44
CA PRO A 17 19.97 -0.21 -14.13
C PRO A 17 21.31 -0.64 -13.52
N ARG A 18 21.32 -1.20 -12.30
CA ARG A 18 22.52 -1.67 -11.59
C ARG A 18 22.25 -3.00 -10.89
N GLU A 19 23.31 -3.73 -10.55
CA GLU A 19 23.19 -4.93 -9.73
C GLU A 19 22.51 -4.60 -8.38
N GLY A 20 21.69 -5.52 -7.87
CA GLY A 20 20.91 -5.31 -6.65
C GLY A 20 19.74 -4.32 -6.79
N SER A 21 19.41 -3.85 -8.00
CA SER A 21 18.26 -2.97 -8.24
C SER A 21 17.23 -3.55 -9.21
N LEU A 22 15.98 -3.10 -9.08
CA LEU A 22 14.87 -3.38 -9.98
C LEU A 22 14.26 -2.07 -10.49
N LEU A 23 13.62 -2.12 -11.66
CA LEU A 23 12.79 -1.03 -12.16
C LEU A 23 11.32 -1.46 -12.05
N ILE A 24 10.53 -0.74 -11.26
CA ILE A 24 9.08 -0.95 -11.17
C ILE A 24 8.39 0.06 -12.07
N ARG A 25 7.43 -0.40 -12.88
CA ARG A 25 6.56 0.46 -13.71
C ARG A 25 5.10 0.25 -13.35
N TYR A 26 4.41 1.32 -12.96
CA TYR A 26 2.99 1.31 -12.63
C TYR A 26 2.14 1.20 -13.91
N LYS A 27 1.07 0.39 -13.84
CA LYS A 27 0.10 0.18 -14.92
C LYS A 27 -1.21 0.90 -14.65
N ASP A 28 -1.91 1.19 -15.74
CA ASP A 28 -3.26 1.75 -15.72
C ASP A 28 -4.35 0.71 -15.41
N THR A 29 -3.97 -0.57 -15.36
CA THR A 29 -4.85 -1.67 -15.01
C THR A 29 -5.34 -1.56 -13.55
N ALA A 30 -6.66 -1.59 -13.37
CA ALA A 30 -7.33 -1.79 -12.09
C ALA A 30 -7.94 -3.19 -12.05
N THR A 31 -7.77 -3.89 -10.93
CA THR A 31 -8.37 -5.21 -10.67
C THR A 31 -9.07 -5.25 -9.31
N ALA A 32 -10.21 -5.93 -9.21
CA ALA A 32 -10.92 -6.20 -7.96
C ALA A 32 -11.45 -7.64 -7.93
N PHE A 33 -11.85 -8.11 -6.75
CA PHE A 33 -12.43 -9.45 -6.53
C PHE A 33 -11.57 -10.57 -7.13
N ASN A 34 -10.30 -10.64 -6.70
CA ASN A 34 -9.33 -11.63 -7.20
C ASN A 34 -9.16 -11.68 -8.73
N GLY A 35 -9.43 -10.56 -9.42
CA GLY A 35 -9.23 -10.43 -10.86
C GLY A 35 -10.51 -10.62 -11.68
N GLU A 36 -11.64 -10.97 -11.06
CA GLU A 36 -12.93 -11.09 -11.74
C GLU A 36 -13.40 -9.77 -12.37
N LYS A 37 -13.06 -8.64 -11.72
CA LYS A 37 -13.32 -7.30 -12.24
C LYS A 37 -12.01 -6.66 -12.68
N LYS A 38 -11.89 -6.32 -13.96
CA LYS A 38 -10.72 -5.67 -14.55
C LYS A 38 -11.12 -4.52 -15.47
N ALA A 39 -10.38 -3.42 -15.40
CA ALA A 39 -10.52 -2.29 -16.32
C ALA A 39 -9.18 -1.59 -16.55
N GLU A 40 -9.02 -0.93 -17.69
CA GLU A 40 -7.92 0.00 -17.94
C GLU A 40 -8.40 1.42 -17.62
N LEU A 41 -7.75 2.06 -16.65
CA LEU A 41 -8.05 3.42 -16.21
C LEU A 41 -6.89 4.32 -16.60
N ALA A 42 -6.97 4.92 -17.78
CA ALA A 42 -5.89 5.74 -18.34
C ALA A 42 -5.40 6.81 -17.35
N GLY A 43 -4.11 6.82 -17.04
CA GLY A 43 -3.49 7.73 -16.08
C GLY A 43 -3.50 7.28 -14.61
N LYS A 44 -4.12 6.13 -14.29
CA LYS A 44 -4.07 5.56 -12.93
C LYS A 44 -2.63 5.25 -12.49
N GLY A 45 -1.81 4.71 -13.39
CA GLY A 45 -0.42 4.37 -13.11
C GLY A 45 0.39 5.61 -12.70
N VAL A 46 0.17 6.73 -13.40
CA VAL A 46 0.79 8.03 -13.10
C VAL A 46 0.39 8.50 -11.69
N LEU A 47 -0.90 8.47 -11.37
CA LEU A 47 -1.40 8.90 -10.06
C LEU A 47 -0.86 8.02 -8.92
N ASN A 48 -0.89 6.69 -9.09
CA ASN A 48 -0.36 5.78 -8.06
C ASN A 48 1.14 5.97 -7.85
N ALA A 49 1.92 6.10 -8.93
CA ALA A 49 3.35 6.37 -8.82
C ALA A 49 3.60 7.70 -8.09
N ALA A 50 2.92 8.77 -8.51
CA ALA A 50 3.07 10.08 -7.89
C ALA A 50 2.76 10.09 -6.39
N ILE A 51 1.63 9.48 -5.98
CA ILE A 51 1.21 9.38 -4.57
C ILE A 51 2.16 8.49 -3.78
N SER A 52 2.47 7.29 -4.29
CA SER A 52 3.35 6.33 -3.62
C SER A 52 4.74 6.92 -3.39
N ASN A 53 5.31 7.60 -4.39
CA ASN A 53 6.64 8.21 -4.28
C ASN A 53 6.69 9.28 -3.19
N ARG A 54 5.66 10.11 -3.08
CA ARG A 54 5.55 11.15 -2.04
C ARG A 54 5.39 10.56 -0.65
N ILE A 55 4.56 9.54 -0.51
CA ILE A 55 4.38 8.84 0.76
C ILE A 55 5.67 8.15 1.18
N PHE A 56 6.35 7.45 0.26
CA PHE A 56 7.64 6.82 0.55
C PHE A 56 8.70 7.84 0.94
N GLN A 57 8.78 8.98 0.25
CA GLN A 57 9.70 10.05 0.63
C GLN A 57 9.40 10.57 2.05
N TYR A 58 8.14 10.87 2.35
CA TYR A 58 7.73 11.27 3.71
C TYR A 58 8.11 10.21 4.75
N LEU A 59 7.87 8.94 4.50
CA LEU A 59 8.23 7.86 5.42
C LEU A 59 9.76 7.76 5.60
N MET A 60 10.54 7.92 4.53
CA MET A 60 12.01 7.94 4.58
C MET A 60 12.54 9.13 5.38
N ASP A 61 11.95 10.32 5.22
CA ASP A 61 12.29 11.51 5.99
C ASP A 61 12.00 11.33 7.50
N HIS A 62 11.08 10.41 7.83
CA HIS A 62 10.74 10.01 9.20
C HIS A 62 11.44 8.70 9.64
N GLY A 63 12.50 8.28 8.94
CA GLY A 63 13.38 7.19 9.35
C GLY A 63 12.86 5.78 9.03
N VAL A 64 11.85 5.63 8.19
CA VAL A 64 11.42 4.31 7.69
C VAL A 64 12.33 3.87 6.55
N GLU A 65 12.97 2.71 6.69
CA GLU A 65 13.76 2.12 5.61
C GLU A 65 12.86 1.52 4.54
N THR A 66 13.09 1.90 3.28
CA THR A 66 12.27 1.44 2.15
C THR A 66 13.13 0.91 1.01
N HIS A 67 12.48 0.24 0.06
CA HIS A 67 13.13 -0.18 -1.17
C HIS A 67 13.35 0.96 -2.18
N LEU A 68 12.76 2.15 -2.00
CA LEU A 68 12.81 3.21 -3.01
C LEU A 68 14.23 3.78 -3.10
N ILE A 69 14.81 3.80 -4.31
CA ILE A 69 16.11 4.42 -4.58
C ILE A 69 15.92 5.74 -5.32
N GLN A 70 15.14 5.72 -6.40
CA GLN A 70 15.01 6.88 -7.28
C GLN A 70 13.70 6.84 -8.08
N VAL A 71 13.06 8.00 -8.22
CA VAL A 71 11.99 8.22 -9.20
C VAL A 71 12.61 8.52 -10.57
N VAL A 72 12.20 7.77 -11.60
CA VAL A 72 12.78 7.87 -12.95
C VAL A 72 11.92 8.75 -13.85
N ASP A 73 10.63 8.50 -13.86
CA ASP A 73 9.62 9.21 -14.64
C ASP A 73 8.25 9.10 -13.94
N ASP A 74 7.20 9.58 -14.59
CA ASP A 74 5.85 9.66 -14.03
C ASP A 74 5.24 8.30 -13.66
N VAL A 75 5.78 7.18 -14.17
CA VAL A 75 5.24 5.83 -13.92
C VAL A 75 6.31 4.83 -13.48
N SER A 76 7.57 5.22 -13.37
CA SER A 76 8.68 4.29 -13.15
C SER A 76 9.59 4.72 -12.00
N VAL A 77 9.99 3.74 -11.19
CA VAL A 77 10.90 3.92 -10.06
C VAL A 77 11.98 2.84 -10.04
N VAL A 78 13.19 3.19 -9.62
CA VAL A 78 14.24 2.25 -9.28
C VAL A 78 14.15 1.94 -7.80
N VAL A 79 14.19 0.64 -7.48
CA VAL A 79 14.10 0.13 -6.12
C VAL A 79 15.22 -0.87 -5.82
N ARG A 80 15.57 -1.03 -4.54
CA ARG A 80 16.42 -2.13 -4.05
C ARG A 80 15.72 -3.45 -4.36
N ARG A 81 16.49 -4.41 -4.88
CA ARG A 81 16.00 -5.78 -5.07
C ARG A 81 15.89 -6.44 -3.71
N ALA A 82 14.65 -6.66 -3.27
CA ALA A 82 14.35 -7.39 -2.04
C ALA A 82 13.80 -8.78 -2.34
N GLU A 83 14.08 -9.74 -1.46
CA GLU A 83 13.34 -10.99 -1.39
C GLU A 83 12.02 -10.73 -0.65
N ILE A 84 10.91 -10.67 -1.38
CA ILE A 84 9.60 -10.37 -0.79
C ILE A 84 9.20 -11.47 0.18
N ILE A 85 8.87 -11.06 1.41
CA ILE A 85 8.22 -11.92 2.40
C ILE A 85 6.77 -12.08 1.92
N PRO A 86 6.28 -13.30 1.63
CA PRO A 86 4.97 -13.51 1.00
C PRO A 86 3.82 -13.35 2.02
N VAL A 87 3.83 -12.28 2.79
CA VAL A 87 2.84 -11.95 3.81
C VAL A 87 2.42 -10.50 3.60
N GLU A 88 1.14 -10.30 3.32
CA GLU A 88 0.53 -8.99 3.30
C GLU A 88 0.18 -8.60 4.74
N VAL A 89 0.63 -7.42 5.19
CA VAL A 89 0.30 -6.88 6.52
C VAL A 89 -0.77 -5.83 6.35
N VAL A 90 -1.97 -6.08 6.87
CA VAL A 90 -3.10 -5.15 6.80
C VAL A 90 -3.31 -4.50 8.16
N VAL A 91 -3.29 -3.17 8.19
CA VAL A 91 -3.54 -2.38 9.39
C VAL A 91 -4.87 -1.65 9.25
N ARG A 92 -5.72 -1.71 10.28
CA ARG A 92 -7.06 -1.10 10.28
C ARG A 92 -7.26 -0.19 11.48
N ASN A 93 -7.70 1.02 11.20
CA ASN A 93 -8.14 2.00 12.20
C ASN A 93 -9.67 1.97 12.35
N LEU A 94 -10.40 1.76 11.25
CA LEU A 94 -11.85 1.60 11.22
C LEU A 94 -12.23 0.24 10.59
N ALA A 95 -13.41 -0.26 10.96
CA ALA A 95 -14.00 -1.42 10.29
C ALA A 95 -14.44 -1.05 8.87
N ALA A 96 -13.96 -1.78 7.86
CA ALA A 96 -14.40 -1.63 6.48
C ALA A 96 -14.18 -2.90 5.65
N GLY A 97 -14.78 -2.95 4.47
CA GLY A 97 -14.52 -3.98 3.46
C GLY A 97 -14.66 -5.42 3.99
N GLY A 98 -13.67 -6.26 3.69
CA GLY A 98 -13.68 -7.68 4.09
C GLY A 98 -13.78 -7.90 5.61
N PHE A 99 -13.24 -6.98 6.43
CA PHE A 99 -13.35 -7.07 7.89
C PHE A 99 -14.79 -6.92 8.36
N SER A 100 -15.49 -5.89 7.87
CA SER A 100 -16.90 -5.65 8.19
C SER A 100 -17.79 -6.83 7.76
N GLN A 101 -17.56 -7.36 6.56
CA GLN A 101 -18.29 -8.53 6.06
C GLN A 101 -18.03 -9.77 6.90
N LYS A 102 -16.77 -10.04 7.23
CA LYS A 102 -16.34 -11.24 7.97
C LYS A 102 -16.86 -11.27 9.40
N TYR A 103 -16.83 -10.14 10.10
CA TYR A 103 -17.13 -10.06 11.53
C TYR A 103 -18.50 -9.46 11.85
N GLY A 104 -19.28 -9.04 10.84
CA GLY A 104 -20.57 -8.41 11.04
C GLY A 104 -20.49 -7.04 11.74
N VAL A 105 -19.34 -6.38 11.65
CA VAL A 105 -19.11 -5.05 12.24
C VAL A 105 -19.49 -3.99 11.19
N PRO A 106 -20.39 -3.04 11.50
CA PRO A 106 -20.78 -2.00 10.55
C PRO A 106 -19.57 -1.23 9.99
N GLU A 107 -19.58 -0.98 8.68
CA GLU A 107 -18.54 -0.17 8.03
C GLU A 107 -18.50 1.24 8.64
N GLY A 108 -17.29 1.76 8.89
CA GLY A 108 -17.07 3.04 9.55
C GLY A 108 -16.98 2.96 11.07
N THR A 109 -17.20 1.78 11.68
CA THR A 109 -17.04 1.62 13.13
C THR A 109 -15.61 1.88 13.56
N LEU A 110 -15.40 2.81 14.49
CA LEU A 110 -14.11 3.03 15.14
C LEU A 110 -13.74 1.81 15.98
N LEU A 111 -12.57 1.24 15.71
CA LEU A 111 -12.09 0.08 16.44
C LEU A 111 -11.52 0.51 17.80
N ARG A 112 -11.66 -0.34 18.82
CA ARG A 112 -11.17 -0.05 20.19
C ARG A 112 -9.64 -0.05 20.30
N ASN A 113 -8.97 -0.59 19.31
CA ASN A 113 -7.53 -0.61 19.14
C ASN A 113 -7.22 -0.78 17.64
N THR A 114 -6.02 -0.40 17.22
CA THR A 114 -5.53 -0.71 15.87
C THR A 114 -5.52 -2.23 15.67
N VAL A 115 -6.16 -2.69 14.58
CA VAL A 115 -6.18 -4.11 14.22
C VAL A 115 -5.11 -4.36 13.17
N MET A 116 -4.32 -5.42 13.38
CA MET A 116 -3.35 -5.92 12.41
C MET A 116 -3.74 -7.34 12.01
N GLU A 117 -3.90 -7.55 10.71
CA GLU A 117 -4.21 -8.84 10.10
C GLU A 117 -3.13 -9.21 9.09
N PHE A 118 -2.99 -10.51 8.84
CA PHE A 118 -2.07 -11.01 7.83
C PHE A 118 -2.82 -11.84 6.78
N SER A 119 -2.38 -11.73 5.53
CA SER A 119 -2.79 -12.62 4.45
C SER A 119 -1.55 -13.25 3.81
N TYR A 120 -1.63 -14.52 3.46
CA TYR A 120 -0.59 -15.20 2.71
C TYR A 120 -0.66 -14.75 1.25
N LYS A 121 0.38 -14.06 0.75
CA LYS A 121 0.41 -13.52 -0.62
C LYS A 121 0.49 -14.66 -1.63
N SER A 122 -0.65 -15.07 -2.17
CA SER A 122 -0.78 -16.17 -3.11
C SER A 122 -2.06 -16.03 -3.92
N ASP A 123 -1.92 -15.47 -5.13
CA ASP A 123 -3.02 -15.31 -6.08
C ASP A 123 -3.73 -16.66 -6.36
N ALA A 124 -2.97 -17.75 -6.42
CA ALA A 124 -3.52 -19.10 -6.64
C ALA A 124 -4.39 -19.62 -5.48
N LEU A 125 -4.16 -19.14 -4.26
CA LEU A 125 -4.94 -19.50 -3.07
C LEU A 125 -5.94 -18.41 -2.68
N GLY A 126 -6.00 -17.31 -3.42
CA GLY A 126 -6.90 -16.18 -3.15
C GLY A 126 -6.53 -15.40 -1.89
N ASP A 127 -5.22 -15.27 -1.60
CA ASP A 127 -4.67 -14.50 -0.50
C ASP A 127 -5.29 -14.83 0.89
N PRO A 128 -5.25 -16.10 1.33
CA PRO A 128 -5.97 -16.52 2.52
C PRO A 128 -5.41 -15.86 3.79
N MET A 129 -6.30 -15.56 4.74
CA MET A 129 -5.89 -15.04 6.04
C MET A 129 -5.01 -16.05 6.77
N ILE A 130 -3.95 -15.54 7.38
CA ILE A 130 -2.97 -16.31 8.12
C ILE A 130 -2.69 -15.63 9.46
N ASN A 131 -2.39 -16.40 10.50
CA ASN A 131 -2.00 -15.86 11.79
C ASN A 131 -0.48 -16.00 12.01
N ARG A 132 0.01 -15.38 13.09
CA ARG A 132 1.44 -15.39 13.46
C ARG A 132 2.04 -16.79 13.53
N SER A 133 1.36 -17.72 14.20
CA SER A 133 1.89 -19.08 14.39
C SER A 133 1.96 -19.84 13.08
N GLN A 134 0.97 -19.67 12.21
CA GLN A 134 0.96 -20.25 10.87
C GLN A 134 2.10 -19.68 10.01
N ILE A 135 2.30 -18.35 9.98
CA ILE A 135 3.41 -17.69 9.25
C ILE A 135 4.76 -18.35 9.59
N THR A 136 5.03 -18.51 10.90
CA THR A 136 6.28 -19.13 11.35
C THR A 136 6.31 -20.64 11.11
N ALA A 137 5.18 -21.34 11.26
CA ALA A 137 5.12 -22.80 11.14
C ALA A 137 5.37 -23.30 9.71
N ILE A 138 4.97 -22.52 8.69
CA ILE A 138 5.23 -22.84 7.28
C ILE A 138 6.44 -22.08 6.72
N GLY A 139 7.20 -21.38 7.57
CA GLY A 139 8.48 -20.78 7.21
C GLY A 139 8.42 -19.58 6.26
N LEU A 140 7.32 -18.81 6.25
CA LEU A 140 7.24 -17.59 5.43
C LEU A 140 8.11 -16.46 6.00
N ALA A 141 8.13 -16.36 7.33
CA ALA A 141 8.98 -15.42 8.07
C ALA A 141 9.41 -16.06 9.41
N SER A 142 10.60 -15.69 9.87
CA SER A 142 11.05 -15.97 11.23
C SER A 142 10.23 -15.17 12.25
N ARG A 143 10.40 -15.51 13.54
CA ARG A 143 9.71 -14.79 14.62
C ARG A 143 10.21 -13.35 14.72
N GLU A 144 11.51 -13.16 14.52
CA GLU A 144 12.20 -11.88 14.58
C GLU A 144 11.75 -10.97 13.42
N GLU A 145 11.68 -11.51 12.21
CA GLU A 145 11.16 -10.78 11.05
C GLU A 145 9.71 -10.38 11.24
N LEU A 146 8.86 -11.29 11.75
CA LEU A 146 7.46 -11.00 12.01
C LEU A 146 7.32 -9.86 13.02
N GLN A 147 8.06 -9.90 14.13
CA GLN A 147 8.06 -8.83 15.12
C GLN A 147 8.48 -7.48 14.52
N GLU A 148 9.49 -7.48 13.65
CA GLU A 148 9.96 -6.27 12.99
C GLU A 148 8.94 -5.72 11.99
N MET A 149 8.31 -6.58 11.19
CA MET A 149 7.21 -6.19 10.29
C MET A 149 6.05 -5.55 11.05
N GLU A 150 5.67 -6.12 12.21
CA GLU A 150 4.61 -5.57 13.06
C GLU A 150 5.00 -4.20 13.63
N ARG A 151 6.23 -4.08 14.15
CA ARG A 151 6.74 -2.82 14.69
C ARG A 151 6.76 -1.72 13.63
N GLN A 152 7.28 -2.02 12.44
CA GLN A 152 7.29 -1.08 11.32
C GLN A 152 5.88 -0.72 10.87
N ALA A 153 4.98 -1.69 10.76
CA ALA A 153 3.60 -1.43 10.32
C ALA A 153 2.83 -0.52 11.28
N LEU A 154 3.03 -0.64 12.60
CA LEU A 154 2.45 0.26 13.58
C LEU A 154 3.05 1.68 13.50
N ASN A 155 4.38 1.79 13.36
CA ASN A 155 5.04 3.08 13.18
C ASN A 155 4.56 3.79 11.89
N ILE A 156 4.47 3.04 10.79
CA ILE A 156 3.94 3.54 9.51
C ILE A 156 2.47 3.97 9.69
N ASN A 157 1.64 3.22 10.42
CA ASN A 157 0.26 3.64 10.70
C ASN A 157 0.21 5.00 11.41
N GLU A 158 1.01 5.21 12.46
CA GLU A 158 1.05 6.49 13.18
C GLU A 158 1.49 7.65 12.27
N LEU A 159 2.52 7.43 11.46
CA LEU A 159 3.01 8.42 10.49
C LEU A 159 1.97 8.76 9.42
N LEU A 160 1.31 7.76 8.86
CA LEU A 160 0.31 7.95 7.81
C LEU A 160 -0.98 8.54 8.37
N CYS A 161 -1.46 8.13 9.55
CA CYS A 161 -2.63 8.75 10.18
C CYS A 161 -2.42 10.26 10.34
N ARG A 162 -1.26 10.70 10.87
CA ARG A 162 -0.93 12.13 10.99
C ARG A 162 -0.89 12.83 9.62
N LEU A 163 -0.26 12.22 8.62
CA LEU A 163 -0.19 12.78 7.27
C LEU A 163 -1.59 12.93 6.65
N PHE A 164 -2.42 11.89 6.71
CA PHE A 164 -3.77 11.90 6.13
C PHE A 164 -4.73 12.83 6.89
N GLU A 165 -4.61 12.92 8.22
CA GLU A 165 -5.37 13.89 9.03
C GLU A 165 -5.11 15.34 8.60
N ARG A 166 -3.86 15.70 8.28
CA ARG A 166 -3.52 17.04 7.74
C ARG A 166 -4.17 17.32 6.38
N MET A 167 -4.62 16.30 5.67
CA MET A 167 -5.30 16.39 4.38
C MET A 167 -6.83 16.33 4.50
N ASP A 168 -7.38 16.35 5.72
CA ASP A 168 -8.80 16.07 5.98
C ASP A 168 -9.25 14.71 5.37
N ILE A 169 -8.35 13.73 5.36
CA ILE A 169 -8.60 12.37 4.89
C ILE A 169 -8.43 11.39 6.05
N ARG A 170 -9.40 10.52 6.25
CA ARG A 170 -9.32 9.42 7.20
C ARG A 170 -8.64 8.22 6.55
N LEU A 171 -7.52 7.79 7.13
CA LEU A 171 -6.89 6.50 6.81
C LEU A 171 -7.66 5.37 7.51
N VAL A 172 -8.56 4.72 6.77
CA VAL A 172 -9.45 3.67 7.30
C VAL A 172 -8.71 2.37 7.54
N ASP A 173 -8.03 1.89 6.50
CA ASP A 173 -7.10 0.76 6.55
C ASP A 173 -6.11 0.84 5.39
N PHE A 174 -5.03 0.07 5.47
CA PHE A 174 -4.06 -0.06 4.39
C PHE A 174 -3.30 -1.37 4.47
N LYS A 175 -2.67 -1.74 3.36
CA LYS A 175 -1.87 -2.95 3.21
C LYS A 175 -0.41 -2.59 2.93
N LEU A 176 0.50 -3.26 3.62
CA LEU A 176 1.94 -3.20 3.40
C LEU A 176 2.49 -4.55 2.93
N GLU A 177 3.61 -4.49 2.23
CA GLU A 177 4.46 -5.63 1.91
C GLU A 177 5.90 -5.31 2.29
N PHE A 178 6.60 -6.31 2.82
CA PHE A 178 7.97 -6.18 3.28
C PHE A 178 8.87 -7.16 2.53
N GLY A 179 10.16 -6.85 2.47
CA GLY A 179 11.15 -7.72 1.85
C GLY A 179 12.46 -7.72 2.63
N ARG A 180 13.26 -8.77 2.40
CA ARG A 180 14.59 -8.92 2.96
C ARG A 180 15.62 -8.30 2.03
N VAL A 181 16.48 -7.44 2.56
CA VAL A 181 17.70 -6.95 1.90
C VAL A 181 18.83 -7.00 2.90
N ASP A 182 19.91 -7.72 2.57
CA ASP A 182 21.09 -7.86 3.42
C ASP A 182 20.79 -8.31 4.87
N GLY A 183 19.75 -9.14 5.05
CA GLY A 183 19.30 -9.62 6.36
C GLY A 183 18.38 -8.67 7.12
N HIS A 184 18.03 -7.52 6.54
CA HIS A 184 17.12 -6.53 7.13
C HIS A 184 15.74 -6.56 6.46
N VAL A 185 14.70 -6.33 7.26
CA VAL A 185 13.31 -6.19 6.78
C VAL A 185 13.07 -4.73 6.41
N ILE A 186 12.71 -4.48 5.16
CA ILE A 186 12.45 -3.13 4.64
C ILE A 186 11.06 -3.03 4.01
N LEU A 187 10.48 -1.83 4.03
CA LEU A 187 9.20 -1.54 3.37
C LEU A 187 9.35 -1.63 1.84
N CYS A 188 8.44 -2.36 1.18
CA CYS A 188 8.44 -2.59 -0.26
C CYS A 188 7.08 -2.24 -0.89
N ASP A 189 6.90 -2.64 -2.15
CA ASP A 189 5.70 -2.49 -2.98
C ASP A 189 5.23 -1.05 -3.22
N GLU A 190 3.98 -0.69 -2.85
CA GLU A 190 3.40 0.64 -3.04
C GLU A 190 2.50 1.04 -1.86
N ILE A 191 2.38 2.35 -1.61
CA ILE A 191 1.32 2.90 -0.76
C ILE A 191 0.55 3.92 -1.60
N SER A 192 -0.68 3.57 -1.98
CA SER A 192 -1.49 4.36 -2.89
C SER A 192 -2.98 4.14 -2.61
N PRO A 193 -3.90 4.86 -3.27
CA PRO A 193 -5.33 4.58 -3.13
C PRO A 193 -5.75 3.18 -3.63
N ASP A 194 -4.85 2.42 -4.27
CA ASP A 194 -5.05 0.98 -4.54
C ASP A 194 -4.85 0.10 -3.29
N SER A 195 -3.92 0.48 -2.40
CA SER A 195 -3.52 -0.27 -1.20
C SER A 195 -4.01 0.35 0.12
N CYS A 196 -4.66 1.52 0.08
CA CYS A 196 -5.28 2.20 1.21
C CYS A 196 -6.79 2.38 1.00
N ARG A 197 -7.56 2.37 2.08
CA ARG A 197 -8.91 2.96 2.12
C ARG A 197 -8.83 4.36 2.73
N LEU A 198 -9.32 5.33 1.97
CA LEU A 198 -9.16 6.77 2.22
C LEU A 198 -10.52 7.43 2.07
N TRP A 199 -11.06 7.96 3.18
CA TRP A 199 -12.35 8.64 3.15
C TRP A 199 -12.18 10.11 3.52
N ASP A 200 -12.84 10.99 2.79
CA ASP A 200 -12.92 12.40 3.16
C ASP A 200 -13.56 12.55 4.55
N MET A 201 -12.95 13.32 5.45
CA MET A 201 -13.39 13.41 6.85
C MET A 201 -14.72 14.16 7.02
N ALA A 202 -15.05 15.08 6.11
CA ALA A 202 -16.26 15.90 6.20
C ALA A 202 -17.48 15.19 5.58
N THR A 203 -17.26 14.45 4.50
CA THR A 203 -18.34 13.88 3.66
C THR A 203 -18.43 12.36 3.69
N GLU A 204 -17.42 11.69 4.26
CA GLU A 204 -17.22 10.23 4.19
C GLU A 204 -17.09 9.70 2.75
N GLU A 205 -16.85 10.58 1.77
CA GLU A 205 -16.62 10.20 0.38
C GLU A 205 -15.38 9.31 0.26
N LYS A 206 -15.52 8.18 -0.45
CA LYS A 206 -14.40 7.27 -0.70
C LYS A 206 -13.53 7.83 -1.82
N LEU A 207 -12.24 8.03 -1.54
CA LEU A 207 -11.24 8.56 -2.47
C LEU A 207 -10.32 7.47 -3.03
N ASP A 208 -10.63 6.20 -2.73
CA ASP A 208 -9.80 5.04 -2.99
C ASP A 208 -10.43 4.05 -3.99
N LYS A 209 -9.75 2.92 -4.18
CA LYS A 209 -10.17 1.86 -5.09
C LYS A 209 -11.55 1.27 -4.81
N ASP A 210 -12.15 1.48 -3.64
CA ASP A 210 -13.55 1.10 -3.38
C ASP A 210 -14.51 1.79 -4.33
N ARG A 211 -14.18 2.96 -4.89
CA ARG A 211 -14.95 3.57 -6.00
C ARG A 211 -15.04 2.63 -7.21
N PHE A 212 -13.94 1.97 -7.55
CA PHE A 212 -13.91 0.95 -8.60
C PHE A 212 -14.59 -0.34 -8.14
N ARG A 213 -14.34 -0.81 -6.91
CA ARG A 213 -14.94 -2.06 -6.41
C ARG A 213 -16.47 -2.00 -6.38
N ARG A 214 -17.05 -0.83 -6.08
CA ARG A 214 -18.48 -0.63 -5.83
C ARG A 214 -19.20 0.19 -6.92
N ASP A 215 -18.55 0.46 -8.05
CA ASP A 215 -19.12 1.20 -9.17
C ASP A 215 -19.64 2.61 -8.80
N LEU A 216 -18.91 3.32 -7.93
CA LEU A 216 -19.29 4.66 -7.44
C LEU A 216 -18.99 5.79 -8.44
N GLY A 217 -18.42 5.48 -9.60
CA GLY A 217 -18.04 6.45 -10.63
C GLY A 217 -16.76 7.25 -10.32
N ASP A 218 -16.20 7.85 -11.37
CA ASP A 218 -14.99 8.69 -11.39
C ASP A 218 -13.89 8.26 -10.39
N VAL A 219 -13.34 7.07 -10.60
CA VAL A 219 -12.28 6.49 -9.75
C VAL A 219 -11.08 7.44 -9.66
N LEU A 220 -10.68 8.03 -10.80
CA LEU A 220 -9.48 8.86 -10.87
C LEU A 220 -9.68 10.27 -10.28
N ALA A 221 -10.90 10.78 -10.13
CA ALA A 221 -11.13 11.99 -9.35
C ALA A 221 -10.70 11.82 -7.89
N GLY A 222 -11.06 10.70 -7.26
CA GLY A 222 -10.62 10.41 -5.88
C GLY A 222 -9.09 10.41 -5.77
N TYR A 223 -8.41 9.78 -6.72
CA TYR A 223 -6.95 9.67 -6.71
C TYR A 223 -6.28 11.02 -6.97
N ARG A 224 -6.83 11.82 -7.90
CA ARG A 224 -6.37 13.20 -8.15
C ARG A 224 -6.54 14.09 -6.93
N GLU A 225 -7.64 13.94 -6.20
CA GLU A 225 -7.88 14.71 -4.98
C GLU A 225 -6.91 14.33 -3.87
N VAL A 226 -6.65 13.04 -3.67
CA VAL A 226 -5.60 12.57 -2.73
C VAL A 226 -4.25 13.18 -3.09
N LEU A 227 -3.84 13.11 -4.37
CA LEU A 227 -2.56 13.68 -4.81
C LEU A 227 -2.49 15.19 -4.58
N ARG A 228 -3.56 15.92 -4.92
CA ARG A 228 -3.63 17.38 -4.76
C ARG A 228 -3.45 17.77 -3.28
N ARG A 229 -4.21 17.16 -2.37
CA ARG A 229 -4.10 17.45 -0.92
C ARG A 229 -2.73 17.03 -0.37
N LEU A 230 -2.15 15.94 -0.88
CA LEU A 230 -0.82 15.49 -0.49
C LEU A 230 0.26 16.49 -0.88
N ASP A 231 0.19 17.04 -2.10
CA ASP A 231 1.11 18.09 -2.55
C ASP A 231 0.98 19.36 -1.68
N ASP A 232 -0.24 19.75 -1.31
CA ASP A 232 -0.48 20.94 -0.47
C ASP A 232 0.16 20.79 0.93
N VAL A 233 -0.02 19.63 1.58
CA VAL A 233 0.49 19.41 2.94
C VAL A 233 2.00 19.19 2.98
N LEU A 234 2.61 18.56 1.95
CA LEU A 234 4.05 18.34 1.92
C LEU A 234 4.84 19.62 1.61
N GLN A 235 4.21 20.63 1.01
CA GLN A 235 4.79 21.96 0.84
C GLN A 235 4.68 22.83 2.09
N THR A 236 3.88 22.43 3.06
CA THR A 236 3.65 23.16 4.31
C THR A 236 4.39 22.47 5.46
N PRO A 237 5.29 23.15 6.19
CA PRO A 237 5.97 22.57 7.34
C PRO A 237 4.96 22.05 8.39
N GLU A 238 5.32 20.99 9.10
CA GLU A 238 4.57 20.61 10.31
C GLU A 238 4.68 21.73 11.33
N SER A 239 3.55 22.31 11.72
CA SER A 239 3.49 23.23 12.85
C SER A 239 3.73 22.44 14.14
N GLU A 240 4.75 22.84 14.91
CA GLU A 240 5.12 22.29 16.22
C GLU A 240 3.98 22.26 17.24
#